data_AF-A0A3N5FWQ4-F1
#
_entry.id   AF-A0A3N5FWQ4-F1
#
_cell.length_a   1.000
_cell.length_b   1.000
_cell.length_c   1.000
_cell.angle_alpha   90.00
_cell.angle_beta   90.00
_cell.angle_gamma   90.00
#
_symmetry.space_group_name_H-M   'P 1'
#
loop_
_entity.id
_entity.type
_entity.pdbx_description
1 polymer ?
#
loop_
_entity_poly.entity_id
_entity_poly.type
_entity_poly.pdbx_seq_one_letter_code
_entity_poly.pdbx_strand_id
1 'polypeptide(L)'
;MAAAQIPGFDSTPAAEADWFTAILGGAILPGIVTVEKLKVGIDCDTKKAKGSDQPTSSDNGLDPAKFAIRVWMNSAHYAEWQQVLPHFNPRRPGRDRAPCEFLHPMTYELGISNVRVISIESEQPSGRHGFVRVINVEEWFDKSKAVPKKSQSKIRPQDAFDYKHVSEAIAVGGGNAGTVGLWGAGVRQNQLSTGEEVDPNTFQPLDPGSEESIENTMFEEPVKTIREYLGIPPRGFR
;
A
#
# COMPACT_ATOMS: atom_id res chain seq x y z
N MET A 1 7.16 21.15 30.69
CA MET A 1 6.15 20.51 29.83
C MET A 1 6.28 19.01 30.04
N ALA A 2 5.22 18.33 30.48
CA ALA A 2 5.26 16.88 30.68
C ALA A 2 5.24 16.19 29.31
N ALA A 3 6.17 15.26 29.06
CA ALA A 3 6.16 14.46 27.85
C ALA A 3 4.85 13.64 27.82
N ALA A 4 4.07 13.78 26.75
CA ALA A 4 2.89 12.94 26.54
C ALA A 4 3.38 11.49 26.43
N GLN A 5 3.07 10.69 27.45
CA GLN A 5 3.44 9.30 27.49
C GLN A 5 2.64 8.55 26.42
N ILE A 6 3.31 7.99 25.42
CA ILE A 6 2.66 7.20 24.38
C ILE A 6 2.14 5.92 25.05
N PRO A 7 0.82 5.67 25.06
CA PRO A 7 0.27 4.50 25.72
C PRO A 7 0.82 3.22 25.04
N GLY A 8 1.55 2.40 25.81
CA GLY A 8 2.11 1.12 25.35
C GLY A 8 3.63 1.09 25.15
N PHE A 9 4.35 2.20 25.29
CA PHE A 9 5.81 2.27 25.27
C PHE A 9 6.34 2.68 26.65
N ASP A 10 6.93 1.76 27.39
CA ASP A 10 7.61 2.05 28.65
C ASP A 10 9.08 2.40 28.40
N SER A 11 9.53 3.55 28.89
CA SER A 11 10.88 4.09 28.66
C SER A 11 12.01 3.35 29.41
N THR A 12 11.87 2.05 29.63
CA THR A 12 12.87 1.16 30.23
C THR A 12 14.03 1.00 29.23
N PRO A 13 15.31 0.88 29.63
CA PRO A 13 16.47 0.81 28.71
C PRO A 13 16.50 -0.39 27.73
N ALA A 14 15.42 -1.17 27.64
CA ALA A 14 15.08 -1.97 26.47
C ALA A 14 14.60 -1.12 25.26
N ALA A 15 14.76 0.21 25.30
CA ALA A 15 14.33 1.20 24.30
C ALA A 15 14.78 0.96 22.84
N GLU A 16 15.66 -0.01 22.56
CA GLU A 16 15.91 -0.47 21.19
C GLU A 16 14.81 -1.41 20.68
N ALA A 17 14.20 -2.23 21.55
CA ALA A 17 13.14 -3.19 21.20
C ALA A 17 11.87 -2.49 20.69
N ASP A 18 11.59 -1.32 21.25
CA ASP A 18 10.54 -0.39 20.89
C ASP A 18 10.46 -0.11 19.38
N TRP A 19 11.59 0.16 18.72
CA TRP A 19 11.65 0.40 17.27
C TRP A 19 11.38 -0.83 16.41
N PHE A 20 11.35 -2.01 17.02
CA PHE A 20 11.09 -3.29 16.37
C PHE A 20 9.71 -3.86 16.70
N THR A 21 8.85 -3.07 17.35
CA THR A 21 7.48 -3.46 17.69
C THR A 21 6.47 -2.52 17.04
N ALA A 22 5.30 -3.04 16.72
CA ALA A 22 4.20 -2.25 16.22
C ALA A 22 2.86 -2.79 16.69
N ILE A 23 1.89 -1.89 16.89
CA ILE A 23 0.50 -2.24 17.18
C ILE A 23 -0.30 -1.98 15.90
N LEU A 24 -1.07 -2.97 15.45
CA LEU A 24 -1.93 -2.87 14.28
C LEU A 24 -3.33 -3.39 14.61
N GLY A 25 -4.35 -2.55 14.47
CA GLY A 25 -5.73 -2.92 14.77
C GLY A 25 -5.94 -3.29 16.25
N GLY A 26 -5.19 -2.62 17.16
CA GLY A 26 -5.26 -2.85 18.60
C GLY A 26 -4.55 -4.13 19.09
N ALA A 27 -3.85 -4.86 18.22
CA ALA A 27 -3.05 -6.03 18.58
C ALA A 27 -1.56 -5.78 18.31
N ILE A 28 -0.69 -6.24 19.21
CA ILE A 28 0.77 -6.19 19.02
C ILE A 28 1.14 -7.24 17.96
N LEU A 29 1.91 -6.83 16.96
CA LEU A 29 2.42 -7.74 15.95
C LEU A 29 3.53 -8.63 16.55
N PRO A 30 3.50 -9.96 16.34
CA PRO A 30 4.49 -10.85 16.89
C PRO A 30 5.80 -10.79 16.09
N GLY A 31 6.93 -11.02 16.76
CA GLY A 31 8.25 -11.03 16.14
C GLY A 31 8.88 -9.64 16.00
N ILE A 32 9.78 -9.49 15.03
CA ILE A 32 10.51 -8.23 14.76
C ILE A 32 9.82 -7.52 13.61
N VAL A 33 9.37 -6.29 13.86
CA VAL A 33 8.70 -5.44 12.88
C VAL A 33 9.65 -4.38 12.35
N THR A 34 9.64 -4.17 11.04
CA THR A 34 10.36 -3.06 10.40
C THR A 34 9.45 -2.36 9.40
N VAL A 35 9.46 -1.03 9.40
CA VAL A 35 8.73 -0.22 8.42
C VAL A 35 9.65 0.06 7.22
N GLU A 36 9.21 -0.34 6.04
CA GLU A 36 9.95 -0.19 4.79
C GLU A 36 9.25 0.74 3.81
N LYS A 37 10.05 1.42 2.99
CA LYS A 37 9.58 2.27 1.88
C LYS A 37 8.61 3.37 2.30
N LEU A 38 8.72 3.85 3.55
CA LEU A 38 7.91 4.95 4.05
C LEU A 38 8.18 6.22 3.23
N LYS A 39 7.17 6.66 2.50
CA LYS A 39 7.19 7.89 1.71
C LYS A 39 5.94 8.70 2.01
N VAL A 40 6.16 9.92 2.48
CA VAL A 40 5.12 10.95 2.60
C VAL A 40 5.31 11.92 1.45
N GLY A 41 4.32 11.97 0.56
CA GLY A 41 4.32 12.88 -0.58
C GLY A 41 3.62 14.18 -0.22
N ILE A 42 4.26 15.32 -0.49
CA ILE A 42 3.58 16.62 -0.52
C ILE A 42 3.33 16.91 -2.00
N ASP A 43 2.07 17.10 -2.40
CA ASP A 43 1.72 17.44 -3.77
C ASP A 43 1.91 18.95 -3.97
N CYS A 44 3.10 19.32 -4.45
CA CYS A 44 3.45 20.70 -4.77
C CYS A 44 3.42 20.92 -6.30
N ASP A 45 2.38 21.59 -6.81
CA ASP A 45 2.35 22.02 -8.21
C ASP A 45 3.21 23.29 -8.37
N THR A 46 4.34 23.15 -9.05
CA THR A 46 5.21 24.29 -9.36
C THR A 46 4.98 24.74 -10.79
N LYS A 47 4.32 25.88 -10.94
CA LYS A 47 4.08 26.49 -12.24
C LYS A 47 5.32 27.24 -12.69
N LYS A 48 5.81 26.89 -13.88
CA LYS A 48 6.90 27.61 -14.53
C LYS A 48 6.47 29.06 -14.75
N ALA A 49 7.28 29.99 -14.27
CA ALA A 49 7.06 31.40 -14.56
C ALA A 49 7.25 31.67 -16.05
N LYS A 50 6.45 32.61 -16.58
CA LYS A 50 6.59 33.08 -17.95
C LYS A 50 7.34 34.41 -17.92
N GLY A 51 8.62 34.41 -18.31
CA GLY A 51 9.45 35.62 -18.37
C GLY A 51 10.35 35.79 -17.15
N SER A 52 10.48 37.02 -16.66
CA SER A 52 11.37 37.40 -15.55
C SER A 52 10.81 37.15 -14.14
N ASP A 53 9.58 36.67 -14.03
CA ASP A 53 8.96 36.37 -12.73
C ASP A 53 9.50 35.07 -12.14
N GLN A 54 9.42 34.96 -10.80
CA GLN A 54 9.83 33.75 -10.08
C GLN A 54 8.76 32.65 -10.19
N PRO A 55 9.17 31.36 -10.23
CA PRO A 55 8.21 30.25 -10.23
C PRO A 55 7.31 30.32 -8.99
N THR A 56 6.01 30.06 -9.19
CA THR A 56 5.03 30.01 -8.10
C THR A 56 4.74 28.55 -7.79
N SER A 57 4.95 28.14 -6.54
CA SER A 57 4.57 26.83 -6.03
C SER A 57 3.24 26.93 -5.29
N SER A 58 2.30 26.07 -5.64
CA SER A 58 1.04 25.90 -4.92
C SER A 58 1.02 24.53 -4.23
N ASP A 59 0.73 24.54 -2.94
CA ASP A 59 0.53 23.35 -2.13
C ASP A 59 -0.89 22.80 -2.34
N ASN A 60 -1.00 21.59 -2.90
CA ASN A 60 -2.27 20.90 -3.12
C ASN A 60 -2.62 19.94 -1.97
N GLY A 61 -1.81 19.89 -0.92
CA GLY A 61 -1.98 19.03 0.23
C GLY A 61 -1.05 17.81 0.23
N LEU A 62 -1.46 16.80 0.98
CA LEU A 62 -0.69 15.59 1.23
C LEU A 62 -1.24 14.42 0.42
N ASP A 63 -0.34 13.69 -0.23
CA ASP A 63 -0.64 12.38 -0.77
C ASP A 63 -0.67 11.34 0.35
N PRO A 64 -1.54 10.33 0.26
CA PRO A 64 -1.58 9.28 1.27
C PRO A 64 -0.26 8.54 1.33
N ALA A 65 0.32 8.43 2.53
CA ALA A 65 1.54 7.69 2.72
C ALA A 65 1.33 6.20 2.38
N LYS A 66 2.24 5.63 1.60
CA LYS A 66 2.24 4.20 1.25
C LYS A 66 3.53 3.58 1.76
N PHE A 67 3.42 2.47 2.48
CA PHE A 67 4.58 1.80 3.05
C PHE A 67 4.29 0.31 3.28
N ALA A 68 5.35 -0.44 3.52
CA ALA A 68 5.27 -1.86 3.81
C ALA A 68 5.73 -2.11 5.24
N ILE A 69 4.97 -2.92 5.97
CA ILE A 69 5.36 -3.41 7.29
C ILE A 69 5.90 -4.82 7.08
N ARG A 70 7.19 -5.02 7.32
CA ARG A 70 7.84 -6.32 7.25
C ARG A 70 7.92 -6.91 8.65
N VAL A 71 7.41 -8.12 8.81
CA VAL A 71 7.33 -8.83 10.09
C VAL A 71 8.14 -10.12 9.97
N TRP A 72 9.20 -10.23 10.77
CA TRP A 72 10.06 -11.40 10.86
C TRP A 72 9.63 -12.26 12.04
N MET A 73 9.29 -13.52 11.77
CA MET A 73 8.75 -14.46 12.75
C MET A 73 9.54 -15.77 12.76
N ASN A 74 9.64 -16.35 13.96
CA ASN A 74 10.08 -17.74 14.16
C ASN A 74 8.85 -18.67 14.25
N SER A 75 9.09 -19.97 14.47
CA SER A 75 8.01 -20.95 14.60
C SER A 75 7.08 -20.68 15.81
N ALA A 76 7.62 -20.21 16.93
CA ALA A 76 6.85 -19.94 18.15
C ALA A 76 5.82 -18.80 17.96
N HIS A 77 6.16 -17.80 17.15
CA HIS A 77 5.27 -16.66 16.84
C HIS A 77 4.11 -17.02 15.91
N TYR A 78 4.13 -18.19 15.26
CA TYR A 78 3.11 -18.53 14.27
C TYR A 78 1.72 -18.66 14.89
N ALA A 79 1.61 -19.20 16.11
CA ALA A 79 0.33 -19.32 16.81
C ALA A 79 -0.26 -17.94 17.16
N GLU A 80 0.58 -17.03 17.64
CA GLU A 80 0.20 -15.64 17.94
C GLU A 80 -0.24 -14.91 16.66
N TRP A 81 0.48 -15.11 15.55
CA TRP A 81 0.13 -14.52 14.26
C TRP A 81 -1.28 -14.91 13.81
N GLN A 82 -1.68 -16.17 13.99
CA GLN A 82 -3.04 -16.62 13.66
C GLN A 82 -4.13 -15.93 14.50
N GLN A 83 -3.80 -15.53 15.73
CA GLN A 83 -4.72 -14.81 16.60
C GLN A 83 -4.82 -13.33 16.24
N VAL A 84 -3.71 -12.72 15.81
CA VAL A 84 -3.62 -11.28 15.49
C VAL A 84 -4.19 -10.98 14.09
N LEU A 85 -4.01 -11.88 13.11
CA LEU A 85 -4.43 -11.68 11.71
C LEU A 85 -5.91 -11.26 11.52
N PRO A 86 -6.90 -11.82 12.23
CA PRO A 86 -8.31 -11.42 12.10
C PRO A 86 -8.62 -9.99 12.54
N HIS A 87 -7.76 -9.35 13.35
CA HIS A 87 -7.99 -7.99 13.86
C HIS A 87 -7.92 -6.94 12.76
N PHE A 88 -6.99 -7.09 11.82
CA PHE A 88 -6.76 -6.12 10.75
C PHE A 88 -7.06 -6.66 9.33
N ASN A 89 -7.22 -7.99 9.18
CA ASN A 89 -7.60 -8.58 7.90
C ASN A 89 -8.71 -9.65 8.05
N PRO A 90 -9.93 -9.24 8.42
CA PRO A 90 -11.06 -10.15 8.47
C PRO A 90 -11.41 -10.64 7.06
N ARG A 91 -11.43 -11.97 6.86
CA ARG A 91 -11.87 -12.60 5.60
C ARG A 91 -13.40 -12.52 5.46
N ARG A 92 -13.94 -11.32 5.23
CA ARG A 92 -15.37 -11.10 4.98
C ARG A 92 -15.56 -10.66 3.53
N PRO A 93 -16.28 -11.42 2.70
CA PRO A 93 -16.56 -11.00 1.33
C PRO A 93 -17.48 -9.77 1.31
N GLY A 94 -17.21 -8.83 0.41
CA GLY A 94 -18.15 -7.75 0.04
C GLY A 94 -18.29 -6.57 1.00
N ARG A 95 -17.44 -6.44 2.02
CA ARG A 95 -17.42 -5.25 2.90
C ARG A 95 -16.16 -4.42 2.65
N ASP A 96 -16.33 -3.10 2.59
CA ASP A 96 -15.20 -2.18 2.59
C ASP A 96 -14.33 -2.40 3.83
N ARG A 97 -13.01 -2.44 3.64
CA ARG A 97 -12.06 -2.60 4.74
C ARG A 97 -12.09 -1.34 5.60
N ALA A 98 -12.38 -1.52 6.89
CA ALA A 98 -12.32 -0.42 7.84
C ALA A 98 -10.87 0.00 8.07
N PRO A 99 -10.61 1.30 8.29
CA PRO A 99 -9.30 1.74 8.76
C PRO A 99 -8.98 1.11 10.11
N CYS A 100 -7.71 0.83 10.31
CA CYS A 100 -7.16 0.28 11.53
C CYS A 100 -6.15 1.29 12.10
N GLU A 101 -6.10 1.38 13.42
CA GLU A 101 -5.05 2.13 14.11
C GLU A 101 -3.71 1.42 13.93
N PHE A 102 -2.67 2.18 13.61
CA PHE A 102 -1.29 1.70 13.53
C PHE A 102 -0.38 2.59 14.37
N LEU A 103 0.29 1.98 15.34
CA LEU A 103 1.24 2.65 16.22
C LEU A 103 2.61 2.04 16.03
N HIS A 104 3.53 2.86 15.54
CA HIS A 104 4.96 2.57 15.43
C HIS A 104 5.72 3.90 15.54
N PRO A 105 6.87 3.97 16.23
CA PRO A 105 7.57 5.23 16.47
C PRO A 105 7.82 6.05 15.19
N MET A 106 8.32 5.39 14.14
CA MET A 106 8.64 6.03 12.85
C MET A 106 7.42 6.63 12.14
N THR A 107 6.24 6.00 12.22
CA THR A 107 5.03 6.54 11.59
C THR A 107 4.35 7.57 12.47
N TYR A 108 4.46 7.40 13.80
CA TYR A 108 3.93 8.33 14.79
C TYR A 108 4.65 9.68 14.73
N GLU A 109 5.97 9.68 14.51
CA GLU A 109 6.75 10.91 14.26
C GLU A 109 6.21 11.72 13.08
N LEU A 110 5.69 11.04 12.05
CA LEU A 110 5.10 11.65 10.86
C LEU A 110 3.60 11.96 11.01
N GLY A 111 3.00 11.69 12.18
CA GLY A 111 1.57 11.90 12.43
C GLY A 111 0.64 10.85 11.80
N ILE A 112 1.18 9.77 11.24
CA ILE A 112 0.40 8.70 10.61
C ILE A 112 -0.08 7.75 11.71
N SER A 113 -1.40 7.73 11.94
CA SER A 113 -2.05 6.93 12.99
C SER A 113 -3.08 5.94 12.47
N ASN A 114 -3.72 6.25 11.35
CA ASN A 114 -4.78 5.41 10.78
C ASN A 114 -4.37 4.91 9.40
N VAL A 115 -4.44 3.60 9.20
CA VAL A 115 -4.03 2.95 7.95
C VAL A 115 -5.08 1.95 7.47
N ARG A 116 -5.11 1.72 6.16
CA ARG A 116 -5.82 0.62 5.52
C ARG A 116 -4.82 -0.44 5.06
N VAL A 117 -5.14 -1.70 5.30
CA VAL A 117 -4.35 -2.83 4.80
C VAL A 117 -4.76 -3.13 3.36
N ILE A 118 -3.82 -3.04 2.43
CA ILE A 118 -4.04 -3.30 0.99
C ILE A 118 -3.84 -4.78 0.71
N SER A 119 -2.62 -5.29 0.92
CA SER A 119 -2.25 -6.68 0.68
C SER A 119 -1.39 -7.23 1.80
N ILE A 120 -1.42 -8.55 1.94
CA ILE A 120 -0.51 -9.30 2.82
C ILE A 120 0.19 -10.32 1.95
N GLU A 121 1.49 -10.17 1.85
CA GLU A 121 2.39 -11.02 1.11
C GLU A 121 3.22 -11.87 2.07
N SER A 122 3.71 -12.98 1.54
CA SER A 122 4.39 -14.02 2.31
C SER A 122 5.64 -14.36 1.54
N GLU A 123 6.79 -14.12 2.15
CA GLU A 123 8.03 -14.53 1.52
C GLU A 123 8.30 -15.99 1.89
N GLN A 124 9.00 -16.70 0.99
CA GLN A 124 9.41 -18.06 1.26
C GLN A 124 10.33 -18.06 2.48
N PRO A 125 10.12 -18.97 3.45
CA PRO A 125 10.98 -19.03 4.62
C PRO A 125 12.42 -19.29 4.19
N SER A 126 13.34 -18.47 4.68
CA SER A 126 14.78 -18.68 4.46
C SER A 126 15.40 -19.23 5.74
N GLY A 127 16.40 -20.11 5.60
CA GLY A 127 17.08 -20.73 6.75
C GLY A 127 17.71 -19.72 7.72
N ARG A 128 17.98 -18.49 7.27
CA ARG A 128 18.59 -17.44 8.09
C ARG A 128 17.58 -16.56 8.81
N HIS A 129 16.43 -16.31 8.19
CA HIS A 129 15.52 -15.26 8.64
C HIS A 129 14.13 -15.76 9.03
N GLY A 130 13.91 -17.07 8.99
CA GLY A 130 12.64 -17.66 9.35
C GLY A 130 11.53 -17.24 8.40
N PHE A 131 10.34 -17.05 8.95
CA PHE A 131 9.13 -16.78 8.19
C PHE A 131 8.83 -15.28 8.15
N VAL A 132 8.56 -14.74 6.97
CA VAL A 132 8.41 -13.29 6.78
C VAL A 132 7.06 -12.96 6.15
N ARG A 133 6.38 -11.98 6.74
CA ARG A 133 5.17 -11.38 6.18
C ARG A 133 5.43 -9.93 5.81
N VAL A 134 4.92 -9.53 4.65
CA VAL A 134 4.96 -8.14 4.19
C VAL A 134 3.52 -7.65 4.12
N ILE A 135 3.17 -6.67 4.95
CA ILE A 135 1.84 -6.06 5.00
C ILE A 135 1.95 -4.71 4.30
N ASN A 136 1.39 -4.61 3.10
CA ASN A 136 1.32 -3.34 2.40
C ASN A 136 0.15 -2.53 2.93
N VAL A 137 0.44 -1.34 3.42
CA VAL A 137 -0.53 -0.44 4.03
C VAL A 137 -0.49 0.93 3.36
N GLU A 138 -1.61 1.62 3.46
CA GLU A 138 -1.76 2.99 2.99
C GLU A 138 -2.48 3.79 4.06
N GLU A 139 -2.05 5.03 4.26
CA GLU A 139 -2.67 5.95 5.18
C GLU A 139 -4.15 6.19 4.82
N TRP A 140 -4.99 6.18 5.85
CA TRP A 140 -6.42 6.42 5.70
C TRP A 140 -6.76 7.88 5.99
N PHE A 141 -7.55 8.49 5.10
CA PHE A 141 -8.11 9.82 5.25
C PHE A 141 -9.63 9.74 5.30
N ASP A 142 -10.25 10.33 6.32
CA ASP A 142 -11.68 10.16 6.56
C ASP A 142 -12.59 10.70 5.45
N LYS A 143 -12.17 11.76 4.73
CA LYS A 143 -12.87 12.26 3.54
C LYS A 143 -11.92 13.02 2.61
N SER A 144 -11.93 12.71 1.32
CA SER A 144 -11.54 13.69 0.32
C SER A 144 -12.55 14.83 0.34
N LYS A 145 -12.09 16.09 0.44
CA LYS A 145 -12.96 17.25 0.23
C LYS A 145 -13.53 17.11 -1.18
N ALA A 146 -14.86 17.03 -1.32
CA ALA A 146 -15.49 16.94 -2.62
C ALA A 146 -15.05 18.15 -3.46
N VAL A 147 -14.23 17.92 -4.49
CA VAL A 147 -13.91 18.96 -5.46
C VAL A 147 -15.22 19.23 -6.18
N PRO A 148 -15.81 20.43 -6.09
CA PRO A 148 -16.99 20.75 -6.87
C PRO A 148 -16.60 20.55 -8.33
N LYS A 149 -17.21 19.56 -8.99
CA LYS A 149 -17.06 19.41 -10.43
C LYS A 149 -17.45 20.76 -11.00
N LYS A 150 -16.47 21.52 -11.54
CA LYS A 150 -16.78 22.61 -12.46
C LYS A 150 -17.65 21.95 -13.52
N SER A 151 -18.95 22.22 -13.49
CA SER A 151 -19.83 21.89 -14.58
C SER A 151 -19.13 22.49 -15.78
N GLN A 152 -18.54 21.65 -16.64
CA GLN A 152 -18.24 22.09 -17.99
C GLN A 152 -19.58 22.59 -18.48
N SER A 153 -19.75 23.91 -18.49
CA SER A 153 -20.83 24.55 -19.21
C SER A 153 -20.62 24.03 -20.62
N LYS A 154 -21.36 22.98 -20.96
CA LYS A 154 -21.41 22.40 -22.28
C LYS A 154 -21.85 23.59 -23.11
N ILE A 155 -20.89 24.25 -23.76
CA ILE A 155 -21.14 25.29 -24.73
C ILE A 155 -22.03 24.58 -25.72
N ARG A 156 -23.34 24.85 -25.63
CA ARG A 156 -24.29 24.28 -26.58
C ARG A 156 -23.87 24.90 -27.90
N PRO A 157 -23.61 24.11 -28.95
CA PRO A 157 -23.42 24.65 -30.29
C PRO A 157 -24.77 25.11 -30.86
N GLN A 158 -25.51 25.94 -30.10
CA GLN A 158 -26.70 26.65 -30.55
C GLN A 158 -26.37 28.11 -30.88
N ASP A 159 -25.21 28.61 -30.44
CA ASP A 159 -24.62 29.88 -30.91
C ASP A 159 -23.56 29.65 -32.00
N ALA A 160 -23.56 28.46 -32.63
CA ALA A 160 -22.87 28.27 -33.90
C ALA A 160 -23.59 29.13 -34.93
N PHE A 161 -23.08 30.36 -35.07
CA PHE A 161 -23.41 31.37 -36.05
C PHE A 161 -24.02 30.78 -37.33
N ASP A 162 -25.21 31.27 -37.64
CA ASP A 162 -25.93 31.03 -38.88
C ASP A 162 -25.12 31.59 -40.07
N TYR A 163 -24.20 30.79 -40.61
CA TYR A 163 -23.39 31.15 -41.79
C TYR A 163 -24.18 31.09 -43.11
N LYS A 164 -25.52 31.11 -43.09
CA LYS A 164 -26.36 31.03 -44.30
C LYS A 164 -26.60 32.35 -45.03
N HIS A 165 -26.03 33.47 -44.60
CA HIS A 165 -26.28 34.78 -45.21
C HIS A 165 -25.05 35.54 -45.72
N VAL A 166 -24.03 34.84 -46.24
CA VAL A 166 -22.99 35.51 -47.06
C VAL A 166 -22.73 34.69 -48.33
N SER A 167 -23.74 34.57 -49.18
CA SER A 167 -23.59 34.11 -50.56
C SER A 167 -24.25 35.10 -51.50
N GLU A 168 -23.77 36.34 -51.52
CA GLU A 168 -23.90 37.21 -52.69
C GLU A 168 -22.91 38.37 -52.58
N ALA A 169 -22.18 38.59 -53.68
CA ALA A 169 -21.07 39.53 -53.87
C ALA A 169 -19.73 39.11 -53.23
N ILE A 170 -18.92 38.38 -54.01
CA ILE A 170 -17.60 38.82 -54.51
C ILE A 170 -17.22 37.83 -55.62
N ALA A 171 -17.63 38.15 -56.84
CA ALA A 171 -16.88 37.78 -58.02
C ALA A 171 -16.00 38.99 -58.34
N VAL A 172 -14.68 38.84 -58.24
CA VAL A 172 -13.63 39.43 -59.12
C VAL A 172 -12.27 39.09 -58.50
N GLY A 173 -11.53 38.23 -59.20
CA GLY A 173 -10.11 38.48 -59.47
C GLY A 173 -9.06 37.91 -58.52
N GLY A 174 -8.22 37.02 -59.08
CA GLY A 174 -6.78 37.07 -58.85
C GLY A 174 -6.24 36.06 -57.84
N GLY A 175 -5.44 35.11 -58.33
CA GLY A 175 -4.87 34.04 -57.52
C GLY A 175 -3.71 34.46 -56.62
N ASN A 176 -3.30 33.55 -55.75
CA ASN A 176 -1.89 33.18 -55.66
C ASN A 176 -1.74 31.82 -54.95
N ALA A 177 -0.72 31.09 -55.40
CA ALA A 177 -0.30 29.81 -54.88
C ALA A 177 0.24 29.93 -53.45
N GLY A 178 0.06 28.89 -52.64
CA GLY A 178 0.60 28.85 -51.26
C GLY A 178 0.38 27.51 -50.56
N THR A 179 1.13 26.50 -51.00
CA THR A 179 1.73 25.38 -50.24
C THR A 179 1.06 24.96 -48.92
N VAL A 180 0.26 23.90 -48.95
CA VAL A 180 -0.15 23.13 -47.76
C VAL A 180 0.92 22.09 -47.46
N GLY A 181 1.69 22.32 -46.40
CA GLY A 181 2.64 21.34 -45.86
C GLY A 181 1.91 20.25 -45.09
N LEU A 182 1.87 19.03 -45.67
CA LEU A 182 1.56 17.79 -44.98
C LEU A 182 2.63 17.53 -43.90
N TRP A 183 2.26 17.58 -42.62
CA TRP A 183 3.10 17.05 -41.54
C TRP A 183 2.71 15.59 -41.27
N GLY A 184 3.71 14.73 -41.47
CA GLY A 184 3.58 13.29 -41.53
C GLY A 184 3.18 12.61 -40.22
N ALA A 185 2.30 11.63 -40.36
CA ALA A 185 2.05 10.60 -39.37
C ALA A 185 3.29 9.69 -39.28
N GLY A 186 4.09 9.87 -38.22
CA GLY A 186 5.17 8.95 -37.87
C GLY A 186 4.61 7.65 -37.29
N VAL A 187 4.45 6.64 -38.14
CA VAL A 187 4.20 5.25 -37.75
C VAL A 187 5.48 4.70 -37.11
N ARG A 188 5.52 4.58 -35.78
CA ARG A 188 6.57 3.82 -35.08
C ARG A 188 6.21 2.34 -35.13
N GLN A 189 6.92 1.59 -35.97
CA GLN A 189 6.97 0.12 -35.88
C GLN A 189 7.79 -0.26 -34.64
N ASN A 190 7.13 -0.78 -33.61
CA ASN A 190 7.80 -1.53 -32.56
C ASN A 190 8.17 -2.91 -33.13
N GLN A 191 9.47 -3.18 -33.28
CA GLN A 191 9.97 -4.51 -33.53
C GLN A 191 9.71 -5.38 -32.31
N LEU A 192 8.87 -6.40 -32.47
CA LEU A 192 8.79 -7.52 -31.53
C LEU A 192 10.09 -8.32 -31.65
N SER A 193 10.90 -8.36 -30.58
CA SER A 193 11.99 -9.31 -30.47
C SER A 193 11.42 -10.71 -30.30
N THR A 194 11.84 -11.58 -31.20
CA THR A 194 11.64 -13.02 -31.23
C THR A 194 11.92 -13.66 -29.87
N GLY A 195 10.96 -14.46 -29.40
CA GLY A 195 11.06 -15.27 -28.20
C GLY A 195 12.11 -16.37 -28.35
N GLU A 196 12.83 -16.58 -27.26
CA GLU A 196 13.72 -17.70 -27.03
C GLU A 196 12.86 -18.96 -26.82
N GLU A 197 12.97 -19.90 -27.74
CA GLU A 197 12.27 -21.18 -27.75
C GLU A 197 12.86 -22.07 -26.65
N VAL A 198 12.14 -22.22 -25.54
CA VAL A 198 12.53 -23.12 -24.43
C VAL A 198 12.15 -24.54 -24.81
N ASP A 199 13.17 -25.39 -24.91
CA ASP A 199 13.09 -26.79 -25.29
C ASP A 199 12.14 -27.60 -24.37
N PRO A 200 11.05 -28.20 -24.88
CA PRO A 200 10.04 -28.88 -24.06
C PRO A 200 10.48 -30.25 -23.49
N ASN A 201 11.72 -30.68 -23.73
CA ASN A 201 12.20 -32.03 -23.37
C ASN A 201 13.14 -32.10 -22.14
N THR A 202 13.26 -31.04 -21.34
CA THR A 202 14.14 -31.04 -20.15
C THR A 202 13.43 -31.46 -18.86
N PHE A 203 12.21 -31.99 -18.92
CA PHE A 203 11.55 -32.57 -17.74
C PHE A 203 12.04 -34.01 -17.50
N GLN A 204 13.11 -34.15 -16.72
CA GLN A 204 13.43 -35.44 -16.10
C GLN A 204 12.47 -35.70 -14.93
N PRO A 205 11.81 -36.87 -14.87
CA PRO A 205 10.98 -37.23 -13.74
C PRO A 205 11.83 -37.40 -12.48
N LEU A 206 11.42 -36.73 -11.40
CA LEU A 206 12.02 -36.90 -10.08
C LEU A 206 11.69 -38.31 -9.54
N ASP A 207 12.75 -39.00 -9.11
CA ASP A 207 12.73 -40.35 -8.54
C ASP A 207 11.87 -40.39 -7.26
N PRO A 208 10.81 -41.21 -7.20
CA PRO A 208 10.01 -41.39 -5.99
C PRO A 208 10.68 -42.44 -5.08
N GLY A 209 11.72 -42.04 -4.34
CA GLY A 209 12.55 -43.01 -3.63
C GLY A 209 13.31 -42.50 -2.41
N SER A 210 12.62 -41.94 -1.41
CA SER A 210 13.10 -41.98 -0.02
C SER A 210 11.95 -41.71 0.96
N GLU A 211 11.24 -42.77 1.31
CA GLU A 211 10.37 -42.82 2.50
C GLU A 211 11.25 -42.79 3.76
N GLU A 212 11.62 -41.59 4.23
CA GLU A 212 12.14 -41.45 5.59
C GLU A 212 10.98 -41.56 6.57
N SER A 213 11.03 -42.65 7.34
CA SER A 213 10.11 -42.96 8.42
C SER A 213 10.31 -41.94 9.54
N ILE A 214 9.45 -40.94 9.63
CA ILE A 214 9.41 -40.01 10.76
C ILE A 214 8.73 -40.75 11.92
N GLU A 215 9.54 -41.26 12.84
CA GLU A 215 9.09 -41.76 14.13
C GLU A 215 8.42 -40.59 14.89
N ASN A 216 7.09 -40.69 15.03
CA ASN A 216 6.29 -39.78 15.85
C ASN A 216 6.60 -40.04 17.33
N THR A 217 7.58 -39.33 17.87
CA THR A 217 7.82 -39.25 19.31
C THR A 217 6.71 -38.39 19.92
N MET A 218 5.68 -39.05 20.46
CA MET A 218 4.66 -38.46 21.33
C MET A 218 5.33 -37.72 22.50
N PHE A 219 5.31 -36.40 22.46
CA PHE A 219 5.54 -35.56 23.64
C PHE A 219 4.17 -35.15 24.18
N GLU A 220 3.62 -35.95 25.09
CA GLU A 220 2.50 -35.54 25.93
C GLU A 220 3.02 -34.57 26.99
N GLU A 221 2.96 -33.27 26.72
CA GLU A 221 3.08 -32.28 27.79
C GLU A 221 1.71 -32.08 28.48
N PRO A 222 1.65 -32.11 29.81
CA PRO A 222 0.41 -31.89 30.55
C PRO A 222 -0.05 -30.44 30.37
N VAL A 223 -1.25 -30.26 29.83
CA VAL A 223 -1.92 -28.97 29.68
C VAL A 223 -2.15 -28.37 31.08
N LYS A 224 -1.25 -27.50 31.52
CA LYS A 224 -1.46 -26.67 32.71
C LYS A 224 -2.62 -25.71 32.42
N THR A 225 -3.67 -25.82 33.21
CA THR A 225 -4.87 -25.01 33.05
C THR A 225 -4.56 -23.56 33.38
N ILE A 226 -5.06 -22.61 32.56
CA ILE A 226 -4.87 -21.14 32.69
C ILE A 226 -5.07 -20.60 34.13
N ARG A 227 -5.85 -21.30 34.96
CA ARG A 227 -6.05 -20.99 36.38
C ARG A 227 -4.77 -21.01 37.22
N GLU A 228 -3.79 -21.86 36.91
CA GLU A 228 -2.53 -21.93 37.68
C GLU A 228 -1.62 -20.72 37.42
N TYR A 229 -1.67 -20.14 36.22
CA TYR A 229 -0.86 -18.95 35.89
C TYR A 229 -1.36 -17.67 36.56
N LEU A 230 -2.63 -17.60 36.96
CA LEU A 230 -3.25 -16.39 37.50
C LEU A 230 -3.26 -16.31 39.04
N GLY A 231 -2.71 -17.29 39.75
CA GLY A 231 -2.61 -17.26 41.22
C GLY A 231 -3.94 -17.11 41.96
N ILE A 232 -5.06 -17.48 41.34
CA ILE A 232 -6.40 -17.31 41.93
C ILE A 232 -6.65 -18.45 42.92
N PRO A 233 -6.80 -18.18 44.23
CA PRO A 233 -7.06 -19.23 45.21
C PRO A 233 -8.42 -19.90 44.93
N PRO A 234 -8.53 -21.22 45.13
CA PRO A 234 -9.80 -21.92 44.94
C PRO A 234 -10.84 -21.35 45.90
N ARG A 235 -11.99 -20.92 45.37
CA ARG A 235 -13.14 -20.50 46.18
C ARG A 235 -13.62 -21.68 47.01
N GLY A 236 -13.24 -21.68 48.29
CA GLY A 236 -13.85 -22.56 49.27
C GLY A 236 -15.33 -22.27 49.37
N PHE A 237 -16.14 -23.30 49.10
CA PHE A 237 -17.55 -23.33 49.47
C PHE A 237 -17.64 -23.31 51.01
N ARG A 238 -18.42 -22.38 51.55
CA ARG A 238 -19.00 -22.50 52.89
C ARG A 238 -20.29 -23.31 52.79
#